data_AF-A0A2D0LHH8-F1
#
_entry.id   AF-A0A2D0LHH8-F1
#
_cell.length_a   1.000
_cell.length_b   1.000
_cell.length_c   1.000
_cell.angle_alpha   90.00
_cell.angle_beta   90.00
_cell.angle_gamma   90.00
#
_symmetry.space_group_name_H-M   'P 1'
#
loop_
_entity.id
_entity.type
_entity.pdbx_description
1 polymer ?
#
loop_
_entity_poly.entity_id
_entity_poly.type
_entity_poly.pdbx_seq_one_letter_code
_entity_poly.pdbx_strand_id
1 'polypeptide(L)'
;MKTLTLFSTPVRINDDGMVCLTDMWRIAKARVEAGDSDFLGGRDIENLRPSKFKRLESTQLFIKELSKWDSKAHLETIQGKHGGTFGSRFVAYEFAGHIDPAFKVGVYTVLDKYFSGELVSVASYMAEANIAAYAYNQEAEIVSDCARTLNYWGRGGRKAHLLDNKKQAENRLQIAMQYK
;
A
#
# COMPACT_ATOMS: atom_id res chain seq x y z
N MET A 1 -1.13 -19.27 2.66
CA MET A 1 -0.05 -18.70 1.81
C MET A 1 -0.39 -17.26 1.43
N LYS A 2 0.45 -16.29 1.83
CA LYS A 2 0.31 -14.87 1.48
C LYS A 2 1.22 -14.52 0.31
N THR A 3 0.97 -13.38 -0.34
CA THR A 3 1.78 -12.91 -1.47
C THR A 3 2.23 -11.47 -1.20
N LEU A 4 3.51 -11.20 -1.41
CA LEU A 4 4.14 -9.90 -1.27
C LEU A 4 4.65 -9.45 -2.65
N THR A 5 4.44 -8.20 -3.03
CA THR A 5 4.94 -7.68 -4.30
C THR A 5 6.37 -7.19 -4.14
N LEU A 6 7.32 -7.83 -4.83
CA LEU A 6 8.73 -7.43 -4.92
C LEU A 6 9.04 -7.06 -6.37
N PHE A 7 9.52 -5.84 -6.62
CA PHE A 7 9.81 -5.34 -7.98
C PHE A 7 8.67 -5.60 -8.97
N SER A 8 7.44 -5.22 -8.60
CA SER A 8 6.21 -5.45 -9.39
C SER A 8 5.86 -6.92 -9.67
N THR A 9 6.53 -7.87 -9.00
CA THR A 9 6.35 -9.30 -9.20
C THR A 9 5.92 -9.96 -7.88
N PRO A 10 4.93 -10.87 -7.88
CA PRO A 10 4.49 -11.54 -6.67
C PRO A 10 5.54 -12.53 -6.15
N VAL A 11 5.83 -12.47 -4.85
CA VAL A 11 6.66 -13.41 -4.10
C VAL A 11 5.83 -14.02 -2.98
N ARG A 12 5.84 -15.33 -2.89
CA ARG A 12 5.01 -16.04 -1.91
C ARG A 12 5.65 -16.08 -0.53
N ILE A 13 4.80 -16.05 0.48
CA ILE A 13 5.13 -16.21 1.89
C ILE A 13 4.32 -17.39 2.43
N ASN A 14 5.00 -18.37 3.03
CA ASN A 14 4.34 -19.53 3.64
C ASN A 14 3.63 -19.13 4.95
N ASP A 15 2.89 -20.07 5.54
CA ASP A 15 2.10 -19.79 6.74
C ASP A 15 2.97 -19.54 7.98
N ASP A 16 4.22 -20.01 7.98
CA ASP A 16 5.24 -19.74 8.99
C ASP A 16 5.94 -18.36 8.82
N GLY A 17 5.54 -17.57 7.81
CA GLY A 17 6.10 -16.25 7.56
C GLY A 17 7.44 -16.25 6.81
N MET A 18 7.86 -17.38 6.24
CA MET A 18 9.05 -17.53 5.41
C MET A 18 8.81 -17.12 3.95
N VAL A 19 9.80 -16.46 3.37
CA VAL A 19 9.76 -15.90 2.01
C VAL A 19 10.25 -16.93 1.00
N CYS A 20 9.58 -17.04 -0.15
CA CYS A 20 9.97 -17.93 -1.22
C CYS A 20 11.22 -17.42 -1.96
N LEU A 21 12.38 -18.02 -1.68
CA LEU A 21 13.65 -17.71 -2.33
C LEU A 21 13.63 -18.09 -3.82
N THR A 22 12.86 -19.11 -4.19
CA THR A 22 12.68 -19.51 -5.60
C THR A 22 12.00 -18.43 -6.42
N ASP A 23 11.01 -17.73 -5.85
CA ASP A 23 10.35 -16.62 -6.55
C ASP A 23 11.30 -15.42 -6.66
N MET A 24 12.09 -15.12 -5.62
CA MET A 24 13.12 -14.08 -5.69
C MET A 24 14.16 -14.35 -6.78
N TRP A 25 14.61 -15.60 -6.92
CA TRP A 25 15.50 -16.01 -8.00
C TRP A 25 14.85 -15.85 -9.39
N ARG A 26 13.55 -16.18 -9.52
CA ARG A 26 12.81 -15.98 -10.78
C ARG A 26 12.71 -14.51 -11.16
N ILE A 27 12.55 -13.60 -10.19
CA ILE A 27 12.57 -12.16 -10.44
C ILE A 27 13.93 -11.72 -10.97
N ALA A 28 15.01 -12.15 -10.32
CA ALA A 28 16.36 -11.87 -10.80
C ALA A 28 16.59 -12.43 -12.21
N LYS A 29 16.14 -13.66 -12.48
CA LYS A 29 16.20 -14.27 -13.82
C LYS A 29 15.42 -13.49 -14.87
N ALA A 30 14.21 -13.04 -14.56
CA ALA A 30 13.40 -12.25 -15.47
C ALA A 30 14.06 -10.91 -15.83
N ARG A 31 14.78 -10.27 -14.89
CA ARG A 31 15.55 -9.05 -15.17
C ARG A 31 16.69 -9.29 -16.15
N VAL A 32 17.41 -10.40 -15.97
CA VAL A 32 18.48 -10.83 -16.89
C VAL A 32 17.92 -11.10 -18.29
N GLU A 33 16.79 -11.82 -18.38
CA GLU A 33 16.11 -12.10 -19.65
C GLU A 33 15.59 -10.81 -20.32
N ALA A 34 15.26 -9.78 -19.54
CA ALA A 34 14.88 -8.46 -20.04
C ALA A 34 16.08 -7.58 -20.48
N GLY A 35 17.32 -8.10 -20.38
CA GLY A 35 18.54 -7.41 -20.82
C GLY A 35 19.29 -6.65 -19.72
N ASP A 36 18.78 -6.64 -18.48
CA ASP A 36 19.45 -6.06 -17.32
C ASP A 36 20.26 -7.15 -16.60
N SER A 37 21.48 -7.41 -17.09
CA SER A 37 22.37 -8.47 -16.54
C SER A 37 23.60 -7.92 -15.82
N ASP A 38 23.84 -6.61 -15.89
CA ASP A 38 25.05 -5.95 -15.38
C ASP A 38 25.22 -6.17 -13.87
N PHE A 39 24.10 -6.27 -13.14
CA PHE A 39 24.08 -6.53 -11.70
C PHE A 39 24.68 -7.89 -11.31
N LEU A 40 24.76 -8.84 -12.25
CA LEU A 40 25.36 -10.15 -11.97
C LEU A 40 26.89 -10.13 -11.98
N GLY A 41 27.51 -9.08 -12.53
CA GLY A 41 28.98 -8.98 -12.63
C GLY A 41 29.59 -10.15 -13.41
N GLY A 42 28.91 -10.64 -14.45
CA GLY A 42 29.32 -11.79 -15.25
C GLY A 42 29.05 -13.17 -14.63
N ARG A 43 28.39 -13.25 -13.47
CA ARG A 43 27.97 -14.53 -12.87
C ARG A 43 26.73 -15.08 -13.60
N ASP A 44 26.69 -16.39 -13.80
CA ASP A 44 25.51 -17.06 -14.35
C ASP A 44 24.38 -17.12 -13.31
N ILE A 45 23.19 -16.62 -13.66
CA ILE A 45 21.98 -16.65 -12.83
C ILE A 45 21.59 -18.08 -12.42
N GLU A 46 21.92 -19.09 -13.23
CA GLU A 46 21.67 -20.50 -12.93
C GLU A 46 22.58 -21.06 -11.82
N ASN A 47 23.68 -20.38 -11.52
CA ASN A 47 24.52 -20.65 -10.36
C ASN A 47 23.98 -20.06 -9.06
N LEU A 48 23.10 -19.05 -9.16
CA LEU A 48 22.51 -18.35 -8.02
C LEU A 48 21.16 -18.97 -7.56
N ARG A 49 20.86 -20.20 -7.99
CA ARG A 49 19.63 -20.90 -7.58
C ARG A 49 19.61 -21.15 -6.06
N PRO A 50 18.43 -21.08 -5.41
CA PRO A 50 18.30 -21.39 -3.98
C PRO A 50 18.82 -22.77 -3.57
N SER A 51 18.73 -23.76 -4.47
CA SER A 51 19.24 -25.11 -4.23
C SER A 51 20.77 -25.18 -4.11
N LYS A 52 21.49 -24.30 -4.83
CA LYS A 52 22.94 -24.15 -4.71
C LYS A 52 23.29 -23.29 -3.51
N PHE A 53 22.54 -22.20 -3.28
CA PHE A 53 22.71 -21.32 -2.12
C PHE A 53 22.64 -22.08 -0.77
N LYS A 54 21.69 -23.00 -0.62
CA LYS A 54 21.56 -23.87 0.57
C LYS A 54 22.81 -24.75 0.82
N ARG A 55 23.57 -25.07 -0.22
CA ARG A 55 24.75 -25.95 -0.14
C ARG A 55 26.04 -25.18 0.18
N LEU A 56 26.02 -23.86 0.11
CA LEU A 56 27.19 -23.04 0.45
C LEU A 56 27.50 -23.17 1.95
N GLU A 57 28.78 -23.33 2.27
CA GLU A 57 29.26 -23.42 3.65
C GLU A 57 28.92 -22.16 4.45
N SER A 58 29.09 -20.98 3.84
CA SER A 58 28.73 -19.69 4.46
C SER A 58 27.25 -19.64 4.87
N THR A 59 26.35 -20.11 4.01
CA THR A 59 24.92 -20.17 4.29
C THR A 59 24.60 -21.16 5.41
N GLN A 60 25.26 -22.32 5.44
CA GLN A 60 25.07 -23.31 6.49
C GLN A 60 25.56 -22.82 7.84
N LEU A 61 26.71 -22.16 7.88
CA LEU A 61 27.25 -21.50 9.07
C LEU A 61 26.28 -20.42 9.56
N PHE A 62 25.79 -19.57 8.65
CA PHE A 62 24.83 -18.54 8.98
C PHE A 62 23.52 -19.10 9.57
N ILE A 63 22.95 -20.14 8.95
CA ILE A 63 21.75 -20.81 9.46
C ILE A 63 22.01 -21.43 10.83
N LYS A 64 23.18 -22.06 11.01
CA LYS A 64 23.57 -22.64 12.30
C LYS A 64 23.68 -21.58 13.39
N GLU A 65 24.23 -20.41 13.08
CA GLU A 65 24.26 -19.28 14.01
C GLU A 65 22.85 -18.78 14.32
N LEU A 66 21.98 -18.59 13.32
CA LEU A 66 20.59 -18.19 13.53
C LEU A 66 19.84 -19.17 14.44
N SER A 67 20.05 -20.48 14.24
CA SER A 67 19.41 -21.53 15.04
C SER A 67 19.81 -21.54 16.51
N LYS A 68 20.91 -20.86 16.90
CA LYS A 68 21.26 -20.65 18.31
C LYS A 68 20.36 -19.62 18.99
N TRP A 69 19.86 -18.64 18.23
CA TRP A 69 19.06 -17.53 18.72
C TRP A 69 17.56 -17.79 18.61
N ASP A 70 17.14 -18.51 17.57
CA ASP A 70 15.75 -18.86 17.31
C ASP A 70 15.64 -20.33 16.92
N SER A 71 14.84 -21.10 17.66
CA SER A 71 14.67 -22.54 17.42
C SER A 71 13.79 -22.87 16.20
N LYS A 72 13.24 -21.86 15.53
CA LYS A 72 12.43 -22.05 14.32
C LYS A 72 13.28 -22.50 13.14
N ALA A 73 12.66 -23.23 12.22
CA ALA A 73 13.28 -23.54 10.95
C ALA A 73 13.56 -22.23 10.19
N HIS A 74 14.80 -22.10 9.68
CA HIS A 74 15.21 -20.90 8.94
C HIS A 74 15.26 -21.12 7.43
N LEU A 75 15.24 -22.38 6.99
CA LEU A 75 15.30 -22.73 5.59
C LEU A 75 14.59 -24.07 5.34
N GLU A 76 13.56 -24.04 4.52
CA GLU A 76 12.75 -25.20 4.18
C GLU A 76 12.64 -25.39 2.68
N THR A 77 12.41 -26.61 2.25
CA THR A 77 12.20 -26.94 0.83
C THR A 77 10.95 -27.77 0.72
N ILE A 78 9.92 -27.19 0.13
CA ILE A 78 8.62 -27.83 -0.08
C ILE A 78 8.58 -28.34 -1.51
N GLN A 79 8.24 -29.60 -1.71
CA GLN A 79 8.06 -30.21 -3.03
C GLN A 79 6.59 -30.12 -3.46
N GLY A 80 6.33 -30.05 -4.77
CA GLY A 80 4.97 -30.05 -5.34
C GLY A 80 4.62 -28.82 -6.17
N LYS A 81 3.34 -28.67 -6.53
CA LYS A 81 2.83 -27.61 -7.46
C LYS A 81 3.09 -26.18 -6.96
N HIS A 82 3.06 -25.97 -5.65
CA HIS A 82 3.43 -24.72 -4.99
C HIS A 82 4.79 -24.81 -4.28
N GLY A 83 5.59 -25.82 -4.64
CA GLY A 83 6.90 -26.07 -4.08
C GLY A 83 7.89 -24.94 -4.35
N GLY A 84 8.95 -24.93 -3.56
CA GLY A 84 9.98 -23.90 -3.55
C GLY A 84 10.87 -24.02 -2.33
N THR A 85 11.98 -23.28 -2.36
CA THR A 85 12.82 -23.07 -1.18
C THR A 85 12.32 -21.83 -0.45
N PHE A 86 11.99 -21.97 0.83
CA PHE A 86 11.49 -20.90 1.69
C PHE A 86 12.53 -20.60 2.76
N GLY A 87 12.80 -19.32 3.01
CA GLY A 87 13.76 -18.87 4.01
C GLY A 87 13.14 -17.88 4.97
N SER A 88 13.61 -17.88 6.23
CA SER A 88 13.27 -16.84 7.19
C SER A 88 13.70 -15.45 6.69
N ARG A 89 13.22 -14.38 7.34
CA ARG A 89 13.54 -12.98 7.00
C ARG A 89 15.05 -12.77 6.75
N PHE A 90 15.88 -13.22 7.69
CA PHE A 90 17.34 -13.05 7.61
C PHE A 90 17.98 -13.88 6.50
N VAL A 91 17.47 -15.09 6.25
CA VAL A 91 17.95 -15.93 5.14
C VAL A 91 17.57 -15.36 3.79
N ALA A 92 16.37 -14.76 3.66
CA ALA A 92 15.96 -14.04 2.46
C ALA A 92 16.85 -12.83 2.17
N TYR A 93 17.26 -12.10 3.22
CA TYR A 93 18.22 -11.01 3.11
C TYR A 93 19.60 -11.47 2.64
N GLU A 94 20.09 -12.57 3.19
CA GLU A 94 21.38 -13.12 2.80
C GLU A 94 21.34 -13.64 1.36
N PHE A 95 20.23 -14.30 0.98
CA PHE A 95 20.03 -14.74 -0.40
C PHE A 95 19.96 -13.57 -1.40
N ALA A 96 19.26 -12.49 -1.06
CA ALA A 96 19.22 -11.30 -1.91
C ALA A 96 20.62 -10.69 -2.10
N GLY A 97 21.43 -10.63 -1.04
CA GLY A 97 22.82 -10.20 -1.11
C GLY A 97 23.72 -11.11 -1.91
N HIS A 98 23.47 -12.42 -1.87
CA HIS A 98 24.17 -13.39 -2.69
C HIS A 98 23.91 -13.19 -4.19
N ILE A 99 22.68 -12.80 -4.56
CA ILE A 99 22.33 -12.45 -5.93
C ILE A 99 23.06 -11.17 -6.33
N ASP A 100 22.79 -10.04 -5.67
CA ASP A 100 23.40 -8.75 -5.99
C ASP A 100 23.13 -7.70 -4.89
N PRO A 101 24.12 -6.81 -4.59
CA PRO A 101 23.93 -5.72 -3.65
C PRO A 101 22.76 -4.78 -3.97
N ALA A 102 22.50 -4.43 -5.23
CA ALA A 102 21.36 -3.54 -5.56
C ALA A 102 20.02 -4.26 -5.38
N PHE A 103 19.95 -5.55 -5.75
CA PHE A 103 18.81 -6.41 -5.48
C PHE A 103 18.53 -6.53 -3.98
N LYS A 104 19.59 -6.67 -3.15
CA LYS A 104 19.51 -6.69 -1.69
C LYS A 104 18.82 -5.45 -1.13
N VAL A 105 19.19 -4.25 -1.59
CA VAL A 105 18.58 -3.00 -1.11
C VAL A 105 17.08 -2.98 -1.41
N GLY A 106 16.66 -3.32 -2.63
CA GLY A 106 15.23 -3.36 -2.98
C GLY A 106 14.45 -4.37 -2.15
N VAL A 107 15.00 -5.58 -1.96
CA VAL A 107 14.39 -6.60 -1.10
C VAL A 107 14.29 -6.13 0.35
N TYR A 108 15.31 -5.44 0.87
CA TYR A 108 15.34 -4.90 2.23
C TYR A 108 14.18 -3.93 2.43
N THR A 109 14.02 -2.95 1.55
CA THR A 109 12.95 -1.94 1.70
C THR A 109 11.55 -2.54 1.77
N VAL A 110 11.29 -3.61 1.03
CA VAL A 110 9.94 -4.21 0.96
C VAL A 110 9.73 -5.22 2.09
N LEU A 111 10.68 -6.12 2.34
CA LEU A 111 10.56 -7.10 3.41
C LEU A 111 10.60 -6.44 4.78
N ASP A 112 11.40 -5.39 4.98
CA ASP A 112 11.44 -4.67 6.25
C ASP A 112 10.11 -3.99 6.55
N LYS A 113 9.49 -3.32 5.56
CA LYS A 113 8.13 -2.78 5.67
C LYS A 113 7.07 -3.86 5.92
N TYR A 114 7.24 -5.05 5.35
CA TYR A 114 6.33 -6.17 5.58
C TYR A 114 6.45 -6.71 7.02
N PHE A 115 7.67 -7.00 7.48
CA PHE A 115 7.92 -7.60 8.79
C PHE A 115 7.79 -6.62 9.96
N SER A 116 8.00 -5.31 9.73
CA SER A 116 7.70 -4.25 10.70
C SER A 116 6.20 -3.97 10.86
N GLY A 117 5.37 -4.44 9.92
CA GLY A 117 3.94 -4.15 9.88
C GLY A 117 3.58 -2.84 9.19
N GLU A 118 4.54 -2.07 8.69
CA GLU A 118 4.28 -0.81 7.97
C GLU A 118 3.42 -0.99 6.71
N LEU A 119 3.51 -2.13 6.00
CA LEU A 119 2.63 -2.37 4.85
C LEU A 119 1.15 -2.53 5.24
N VAL A 120 0.88 -3.04 6.44
CA VAL A 120 -0.48 -3.11 7.00
C VAL A 120 -0.90 -1.72 7.50
N SER A 121 0.04 -0.95 8.06
CA SER A 121 -0.25 0.39 8.58
C SER A 121 -0.63 1.36 7.46
N VAL A 122 0.07 1.37 6.31
CA VAL A 122 -0.26 2.29 5.21
C VAL A 122 -1.67 2.03 4.65
N ALA A 123 -2.07 0.77 4.46
CA ALA A 123 -3.42 0.44 4.02
C ALA A 123 -4.49 0.84 5.07
N SER A 124 -4.19 0.65 6.36
CA SER A 124 -5.04 1.13 7.46
C SER A 124 -5.16 2.65 7.46
N TYR A 125 -4.04 3.36 7.34
CA TYR A 125 -4.00 4.82 7.31
C TYR A 125 -4.69 5.39 6.07
N MET A 126 -4.61 4.72 4.92
CA MET A 126 -5.39 5.11 3.74
C MET A 126 -6.89 4.90 3.94
N ALA A 127 -7.29 3.80 4.59
CA ALA A 127 -8.70 3.58 4.92
C ALA A 127 -9.23 4.66 5.90
N GLU A 128 -8.45 4.97 6.95
CA GLU A 128 -8.75 6.04 7.91
C GLU A 128 -8.82 7.42 7.22
N ALA A 129 -7.85 7.73 6.35
CA ALA A 129 -7.84 8.97 5.59
C ALA A 129 -9.05 9.10 4.65
N ASN A 130 -9.45 8.01 3.98
CA ASN A 130 -10.63 7.99 3.11
C ASN A 130 -11.93 8.22 3.90
N ILE A 131 -12.06 7.61 5.09
CA ILE A 131 -13.22 7.82 5.97
C ILE A 131 -13.26 9.28 6.44
N ALA A 132 -12.13 9.83 6.87
CA ALA A 132 -12.04 11.23 7.30
C ALA A 132 -12.38 12.22 6.17
N ALA A 133 -11.87 11.97 4.96
CA ALA A 133 -12.18 12.78 3.78
C ALA A 133 -13.66 12.71 3.39
N TYR A 134 -14.26 11.52 3.47
CA TYR A 134 -15.69 11.33 3.20
C TYR A 134 -16.55 12.12 4.19
N ALA A 135 -16.26 12.02 5.49
CA ALA A 135 -16.96 12.77 6.53
C ALA A 135 -16.84 14.29 6.32
N TYR A 136 -15.61 14.77 6.05
CA TYR A 136 -15.38 16.20 5.78
C TYR A 136 -16.18 16.69 4.57
N ASN A 137 -16.15 15.96 3.45
CA ASN A 137 -16.87 16.36 2.24
C ASN A 137 -18.38 16.40 2.47
N GLN A 138 -18.92 15.44 3.22
CA GLN A 138 -20.34 15.42 3.57
C GLN A 138 -20.73 16.63 4.42
N GLU A 139 -19.96 16.96 5.45
CA GLU A 139 -20.21 18.13 6.30
C GLU A 139 -20.04 19.43 5.53
N ALA A 140 -19.01 19.54 4.69
CA ALA A 140 -18.74 20.70 3.87
C ALA A 140 -19.88 20.98 2.86
N GLU A 141 -20.47 19.93 2.27
CA GLU A 141 -21.61 20.04 1.37
C GLU A 141 -22.84 20.63 2.10
N ILE A 142 -23.17 20.10 3.28
CA ILE A 142 -24.29 20.60 4.10
C ILE A 142 -24.09 22.09 4.46
N VAL A 143 -22.88 22.46 4.89
CA VAL A 143 -22.55 23.85 5.23
C VAL A 143 -22.65 24.75 4.01
N SER A 144 -22.16 24.30 2.85
CA SER A 144 -22.24 25.04 1.59
C SER A 144 -23.69 25.26 1.15
N ASP A 145 -24.55 24.25 1.27
CA ASP A 145 -25.97 24.36 0.93
C ASP A 145 -26.72 25.30 1.88
N CYS A 146 -26.43 25.25 3.18
CA CYS A 146 -26.92 26.20 4.16
C CYS A 146 -26.45 27.63 3.84
N ALA A 147 -25.18 27.82 3.50
CA ALA A 147 -24.64 29.13 3.10
C ALA A 147 -25.32 29.66 1.83
N ARG A 148 -25.55 28.80 0.83
CA ARG A 148 -26.27 29.15 -0.41
C ARG A 148 -27.71 29.56 -0.12
N THR A 149 -28.38 28.84 0.77
CA THR A 149 -29.76 29.12 1.20
C THR A 149 -29.85 30.44 1.96
N LEU A 150 -28.91 30.69 2.87
CA LEU A 150 -28.82 31.95 3.61
C LEU A 150 -28.52 33.13 2.69
N ASN A 151 -27.60 32.96 1.73
CA ASN A 151 -27.30 34.00 0.74
C ASN A 151 -28.51 34.30 -0.16
N TYR A 152 -29.23 33.27 -0.60
CA TYR A 152 -30.48 33.43 -1.36
C TYR A 152 -31.58 34.16 -0.55
N TRP A 153 -31.65 33.93 0.76
CA TRP A 153 -32.58 34.62 1.66
C TRP A 153 -32.13 36.04 2.09
N GLY A 154 -30.84 36.35 2.00
CA GLY A 154 -30.21 37.55 2.53
C GLY A 154 -30.65 38.90 1.92
N ARG A 155 -29.94 39.98 2.28
CA ARG A 155 -30.33 41.38 2.02
C ARG A 155 -30.57 41.74 0.55
N GLY A 156 -29.96 41.03 -0.40
CA GLY A 156 -30.14 41.26 -1.84
C GLY A 156 -31.01 40.23 -2.57
N GLY A 157 -31.56 39.23 -1.86
CA GLY A 157 -32.25 38.08 -2.45
C GLY A 157 -33.77 38.09 -2.27
N ARG A 158 -34.35 36.90 -2.05
CA ARG A 158 -35.82 36.67 -2.02
C ARG A 158 -36.55 37.52 -0.96
N LYS A 159 -35.93 37.80 0.18
CA LYS A 159 -36.54 38.57 1.28
C LYS A 159 -36.88 40.00 0.86
N ALA A 160 -36.02 40.65 0.07
CA ALA A 160 -36.27 42.02 -0.40
C ALA A 160 -37.48 42.08 -1.34
N HIS A 161 -37.58 41.14 -2.28
CA HIS A 161 -38.73 41.03 -3.18
C HIS A 161 -40.05 40.78 -2.44
N LEU A 162 -40.03 39.90 -1.42
CA LEU A 162 -41.23 39.62 -0.63
C LEU A 162 -41.66 40.84 0.21
N LEU A 163 -40.72 41.59 0.77
CA LEU A 163 -41.00 42.80 1.53
C LEU A 163 -41.55 43.92 0.63
N ASP A 164 -41.00 44.09 -0.58
CA ASP A 164 -41.51 45.07 -1.53
C ASP A 164 -42.94 44.73 -1.99
N ASN A 165 -43.18 43.47 -2.38
CA ASN A 165 -44.52 43.00 -2.74
C ASN A 165 -45.53 43.21 -1.60
N LYS A 166 -45.13 42.93 -0.35
CA LYS A 166 -45.95 43.18 0.84
C LYS A 166 -46.30 44.66 0.95
N LYS A 167 -45.31 45.56 0.86
CA LYS A 167 -45.51 47.01 0.96
C LYS A 167 -46.41 47.55 -0.15
N GLN A 168 -46.24 47.05 -1.38
CA GLN A 168 -47.12 47.42 -2.50
C GLN A 168 -48.57 46.98 -2.24
N ALA A 169 -48.79 45.78 -1.71
CA ALA A 169 -50.13 45.29 -1.36
C ALA A 169 -50.78 46.14 -0.26
N GLU A 170 -50.03 46.50 0.78
CA GLU A 170 -50.47 47.39 1.86
C GLU A 170 -50.86 48.78 1.32
N ASN A 171 -50.04 49.37 0.45
CA ASN A 171 -50.36 50.66 -0.19
C ASN A 171 -51.65 50.59 -1.02
N ARG A 172 -51.84 49.52 -1.82
CA ARG A 172 -53.08 49.32 -2.60
C ARG A 172 -54.31 49.22 -1.69
N LEU A 173 -54.19 48.50 -0.57
CA LEU A 173 -55.22 48.39 0.46
C LEU A 173 -55.57 49.75 1.06
N GLN A 174 -54.56 50.54 1.42
CA GLN A 174 -54.76 51.87 2.01
C GLN A 174 -55.45 52.83 1.05
N ILE A 175 -55.07 52.84 -0.23
CA ILE A 175 -55.76 53.60 -1.28
C ILE A 175 -57.21 53.15 -1.39
N ALA A 176 -57.49 51.84 -1.49
CA ALA A 176 -58.85 51.33 -1.59
C ALA A 176 -59.74 51.66 -0.38
N MET A 177 -59.16 51.77 0.81
CA MET A 177 -59.87 52.18 2.03
C MET A 177 -60.15 53.69 2.10
N GLN A 178 -59.42 54.53 1.38
CA GLN A 178 -59.65 56.00 1.36
C GLN A 178 -60.81 56.43 0.45
N TYR A 179 -61.24 55.57 -0.48
CA TYR A 179 -62.36 55.83 -1.41
C TYR A 179 -63.64 55.06 -1.04
N LYS A 180 -63.73 54.58 0.22
CA LYS A 180 -64.94 54.04 0.85
C LYS A 180 -65.48 55.04 1.87
#